data_AF-A0A9E3YSB1-F1
#
_entry.id   AF-A0A9E3YSB1-F1
#
_cell.length_a   1.000
_cell.length_b   1.000
_cell.length_c   1.000
_cell.angle_alpha   90.00
_cell.angle_beta   90.00
_cell.angle_gamma   90.00
#
_symmetry.space_group_name_H-M   'P 1'
#
loop_
_entity.id
_entity.type
_entity.pdbx_description
1 polymer ?
#
loop_
_entity_poly.entity_id
_entity_poly.type
_entity_poly.pdbx_seq_one_letter_code
_entity_poly.pdbx_strand_id
1 'polypeptide(L)'
;MPAIKRQMAMVLDLNKCIGCHTCSVACKTLWTSSEGMEHMFFNTVNTMPGEGTPRQWETMGGGFPGGEAELGKLPALGEFGEAWKFNHEEVFYGGKGQDVHLGVQGAVPQWGPNWDEDQGAGEFP
;
A
#
# COMPACT_ATOMS: atom_id res chain seq x y z
N MET A 1 -1.64 -16.07 -28.53
CA MET A 1 -0.61 -15.02 -28.38
C MET A 1 0.73 -15.59 -28.82
N PRO A 2 1.60 -14.83 -29.51
CA PRO A 2 2.90 -15.34 -29.94
C PRO A 2 3.77 -15.67 -28.72
N ALA A 3 4.56 -16.74 -28.81
CA ALA A 3 5.51 -17.11 -27.77
C ALA A 3 6.65 -16.08 -27.71
N ILE A 4 7.02 -15.68 -26.49
CA ILE A 4 8.14 -14.79 -26.23
C ILE A 4 9.48 -15.56 -26.26
N LYS A 5 10.54 -14.92 -26.76
CA LYS A 5 11.88 -15.54 -26.84
C LYS A 5 12.61 -15.60 -25.49
N ARG A 6 12.33 -14.64 -24.60
CA ARG A 6 12.94 -14.51 -23.26
C ARG A 6 11.92 -13.95 -22.28
N GLN A 7 11.97 -14.40 -21.03
CA GLN A 7 11.11 -13.95 -19.94
C GLN A 7 12.00 -13.42 -18.80
N MET A 8 11.73 -12.20 -18.33
CA MET A 8 12.33 -11.67 -17.10
C MET A 8 11.64 -12.30 -15.89
N ALA A 9 12.40 -12.69 -14.87
CA ALA A 9 11.88 -13.29 -13.64
C ALA A 9 12.54 -12.67 -12.41
N MET A 10 11.86 -12.74 -11.27
CA MET A 10 12.34 -12.26 -9.98
C MET A 10 12.18 -13.36 -8.94
N VAL A 11 13.06 -13.37 -7.94
CA VAL A 11 12.99 -14.25 -6.77
C VAL A 11 13.05 -13.38 -5.53
N LEU A 12 12.09 -13.57 -4.61
CA LEU A 12 12.04 -12.87 -3.33
C LEU A 12 12.27 -13.89 -2.21
N ASP A 13 13.36 -13.74 -1.47
CA ASP A 13 13.69 -14.60 -0.34
C ASP A 13 13.03 -14.08 0.94
N LEU A 14 11.95 -14.74 1.36
CA LEU A 14 11.18 -14.36 2.55
C LEU A 14 11.96 -14.57 3.85
N ASN A 15 13.05 -15.34 3.87
CA ASN A 15 13.93 -15.46 5.03
C ASN A 15 14.80 -14.22 5.25
N LYS A 16 14.97 -13.39 4.22
CA LYS A 16 15.85 -12.22 4.22
C LYS A 16 15.10 -10.90 4.15
N CYS A 17 13.81 -10.92 3.82
CA CYS A 17 12.98 -9.74 3.85
C CYS A 17 12.86 -9.25 5.31
N ILE A 18 13.13 -7.97 5.53
CA ILE A 18 13.04 -7.35 6.86
C ILE A 18 11.93 -6.28 6.93
N GLY A 19 11.04 -6.22 5.94
CA GLY A 19 9.92 -5.27 5.96
C GLY A 19 10.31 -3.79 5.88
N CYS A 20 11.52 -3.43 5.43
CA CYS A 20 12.01 -2.04 5.55
C CYS A 20 11.46 -1.03 4.52
N HIS A 21 10.55 -1.44 3.63
CA HIS A 21 9.92 -0.59 2.59
C HIS A 21 10.85 0.13 1.60
N THR A 22 12.15 -0.17 1.60
CA THR A 22 13.11 0.53 0.71
C THR A 22 12.79 0.30 -0.77
N CYS A 23 12.36 -0.92 -1.13
CA CYS A 23 11.98 -1.23 -2.51
C CYS A 23 10.69 -0.49 -2.95
N SER A 24 9.76 -0.29 -2.02
CA SER A 24 8.54 0.48 -2.24
C SER A 24 8.84 1.95 -2.47
N VAL A 25 9.66 2.56 -1.61
CA VAL A 25 10.06 3.97 -1.75
C VAL A 25 10.88 4.18 -3.03
N ALA A 26 11.83 3.30 -3.36
CA ALA A 26 12.62 3.40 -4.58
C ALA A 26 11.75 3.37 -5.85
N CYS A 27 10.75 2.48 -5.88
CA CYS A 27 9.79 2.42 -6.97
C CYS A 27 8.91 3.69 -7.03
N LYS A 28 8.43 4.15 -5.87
CA LYS A 28 7.57 5.33 -5.73
C LYS A 28 8.23 6.58 -6.30
N THR A 29 9.46 6.85 -5.89
CA THR A 29 10.19 8.06 -6.25
C THR A 29 10.70 8.05 -7.68
N LEU A 30 10.94 6.87 -8.24
CA LEU A 30 11.39 6.74 -9.63
C LEU A 30 10.25 6.84 -10.64
N TRP A 31 9.08 6.28 -10.32
CA TRP A 31 8.03 6.06 -11.33
C TRP A 31 6.69 6.75 -11.05
N THR A 32 6.30 6.92 -9.78
CA THR A 32 4.94 7.33 -9.41
C THR A 32 4.95 8.57 -8.50
N SER A 33 5.79 9.55 -8.84
CA SER A 33 5.90 10.84 -8.14
C SER A 33 5.06 11.95 -8.76
N SER A 34 4.36 11.67 -9.85
CA SER A 34 3.52 12.64 -10.56
C SER A 34 2.12 12.77 -9.94
N GLU A 35 1.48 13.91 -10.21
CA GLU A 35 0.11 14.20 -9.75
C GLU A 35 -0.88 13.09 -10.17
N GLY A 36 -1.71 12.66 -9.23
CA GLY A 36 -2.71 11.60 -9.43
C GLY A 36 -2.17 10.19 -9.19
N MET A 37 -0.86 10.02 -8.98
CA MET A 37 -0.23 8.72 -8.70
C MET A 37 0.10 8.53 -7.22
N GLU A 38 -0.37 9.39 -6.33
CA GLU A 38 0.04 9.41 -4.93
C GLU A 38 -0.39 8.15 -4.17
N HIS A 39 -1.52 7.55 -4.53
CA HIS A 39 -2.01 6.28 -4.00
C HIS A 39 -1.33 5.05 -4.65
N MET A 40 -0.61 5.23 -5.76
CA MET A 40 -0.03 4.12 -6.52
C MET A 40 1.31 3.72 -5.90
N PHE A 41 1.38 2.49 -5.39
CA PHE A 41 2.62 1.82 -5.02
C PHE A 41 2.75 0.58 -5.90
N PHE A 42 3.52 0.66 -6.99
CA PHE A 42 3.70 -0.51 -7.88
C PHE A 42 4.48 -1.65 -7.22
N ASN A 43 5.31 -1.32 -6.23
CA ASN A 43 6.00 -2.30 -5.39
C ASN A 43 5.58 -2.10 -3.94
N THR A 44 4.80 -3.02 -3.40
CA THR A 44 4.28 -2.97 -2.01
C THR A 44 4.91 -4.07 -1.16
N VAL A 45 5.05 -3.79 0.13
CA VAL A 45 5.41 -4.76 1.16
C VAL A 45 4.29 -4.72 2.19
N ASN A 46 3.70 -5.87 2.49
CA ASN A 46 2.62 -6.00 3.48
C ASN A 46 2.99 -7.09 4.49
N THR A 47 2.48 -6.96 5.71
CA THR A 47 2.55 -8.03 6.71
C THR A 47 1.60 -9.17 6.34
N MET A 48 2.02 -10.43 6.55
CA MET A 48 1.20 -11.61 6.31
C MET A 48 1.18 -12.52 7.56
N PRO A 49 0.02 -13.04 7.98
CA PRO A 49 -1.32 -12.77 7.44
C PRO A 49 -1.77 -11.31 7.66
N GLY A 50 -2.55 -10.76 6.73
CA GLY A 50 -3.00 -9.36 6.71
C GLY A 50 -3.97 -9.10 5.54
N GLU A 51 -4.48 -7.87 5.42
CA GLU A 51 -5.43 -7.47 4.38
C GLU A 51 -4.74 -6.98 3.08
N GLY A 52 -3.46 -6.62 3.17
CA GLY A 52 -2.64 -6.23 2.01
C GLY A 52 -3.05 -4.92 1.33
N THR A 53 -2.56 -4.73 0.09
CA THR A 53 -2.78 -3.50 -0.70
C THR A 53 -3.15 -3.84 -2.15
N PRO A 54 -4.31 -3.39 -2.68
CA PRO A 54 -5.41 -2.76 -1.95
C PRO A 54 -6.01 -3.70 -0.90
N ARG A 55 -6.74 -3.14 0.07
CA ARG A 55 -7.39 -3.90 1.15
C ARG A 55 -8.18 -5.09 0.59
N GLN A 56 -7.92 -6.29 1.11
CA GLN A 56 -8.57 -7.56 0.74
C GLN A 56 -8.37 -8.00 -0.70
N TRP A 57 -7.23 -7.65 -1.31
CA TRP A 57 -6.94 -7.94 -2.72
C TRP A 57 -7.10 -9.42 -3.12
N GLU A 58 -6.80 -10.36 -2.21
CA GLU A 58 -6.89 -11.81 -2.48
C GLU A 58 -8.32 -12.27 -2.80
N THR A 59 -9.34 -11.51 -2.38
CA THR A 59 -10.76 -11.85 -2.57
C THR A 59 -11.44 -11.02 -3.66
N MET A 60 -10.69 -10.21 -4.40
CA MET A 60 -11.25 -9.31 -5.41
C MET A 60 -11.68 -10.01 -6.71
N GLY A 61 -11.37 -11.30 -6.89
CA GLY A 61 -11.72 -12.07 -8.08
C GLY A 61 -10.85 -11.74 -9.30
N GLY A 62 -11.33 -12.12 -10.49
CA GLY A 62 -10.59 -12.01 -11.74
C GLY A 62 -9.72 -13.24 -12.03
N GLY A 63 -8.83 -13.10 -13.00
CA GLY A 63 -7.98 -14.21 -13.45
C GLY A 63 -8.73 -15.21 -14.33
N PHE A 64 -8.31 -16.48 -14.27
CA PHE A 64 -8.79 -17.55 -15.13
C PHE A 64 -9.07 -18.87 -14.37
N PRO A 65 -9.86 -18.87 -13.29
CA PRO A 65 -10.23 -20.12 -12.62
C PRO A 65 -11.00 -21.01 -13.61
N GLY A 66 -10.53 -22.24 -13.83
CA GLY A 66 -11.11 -23.13 -14.84
C GLY A 66 -10.77 -22.78 -16.29
N GLY A 67 -9.89 -21.80 -16.54
CA GLY A 67 -9.39 -21.43 -17.88
C GLY A 67 -10.21 -20.37 -18.62
N GLU A 68 -11.33 -19.92 -18.05
CA GLU A 68 -12.15 -18.83 -18.59
C GLU A 68 -11.94 -17.55 -17.79
N ALA A 69 -11.97 -16.40 -18.47
CA ALA A 69 -11.75 -15.11 -17.84
C ALA A 69 -12.93 -14.75 -16.92
N GLU A 70 -12.63 -14.38 -15.68
CA GLU A 70 -13.63 -13.86 -14.73
C GLU A 70 -13.45 -12.36 -14.49
N LEU A 71 -14.56 -11.69 -14.12
CA LEU A 71 -14.53 -10.29 -13.73
C LEU A 71 -14.14 -10.15 -12.26
N GLY A 72 -13.19 -9.27 -11.99
CA GLY A 72 -12.85 -8.84 -10.62
C GLY A 72 -13.57 -7.55 -10.22
N LYS A 73 -13.49 -7.22 -8.93
CA LYS A 73 -13.94 -5.94 -8.37
C LYS A 73 -12.93 -4.83 -8.69
N LEU A 74 -13.41 -3.64 -9.04
CA LEU A 74 -12.60 -2.43 -9.05
C LEU A 74 -12.45 -1.90 -7.62
N PRO A 75 -11.21 -1.76 -7.10
CA PRO A 75 -10.99 -1.25 -5.76
C PRO A 75 -11.31 0.24 -5.69
N ALA A 76 -11.88 0.68 -4.57
CA ALA A 76 -12.06 2.09 -4.26
C ALA A 76 -10.71 2.71 -3.85
N LEU A 77 -10.57 4.03 -4.01
CA LEU A 77 -9.33 4.74 -3.65
C LEU A 77 -8.94 4.52 -2.18
N GLY A 78 -9.92 4.55 -1.27
CA GLY A 78 -9.69 4.30 0.16
C GLY A 78 -9.19 2.90 0.49
N GLU A 79 -9.35 1.91 -0.40
CA GLU A 79 -8.83 0.56 -0.22
C GLU A 79 -7.31 0.48 -0.50
N PHE A 80 -6.76 1.39 -1.32
CA PHE A 80 -5.30 1.57 -1.41
C PHE A 80 -4.73 2.38 -0.24
N GLY A 81 -5.59 3.19 0.38
CA GLY A 81 -5.19 4.26 1.28
C GLY A 81 -4.92 5.58 0.54
N GLU A 82 -5.10 6.69 1.25
CA GLU A 82 -4.95 8.03 0.69
C GLU A 82 -3.56 8.60 1.00
N ALA A 83 -3.09 9.52 0.15
CA ALA A 83 -1.91 10.31 0.43
C ALA A 83 -2.26 11.44 1.41
N TRP A 84 -2.10 11.15 2.69
CA TRP A 84 -2.49 12.06 3.76
C TRP A 84 -1.72 13.39 3.70
N LYS A 85 -2.48 14.47 3.90
CA LYS A 85 -1.93 15.80 4.14
C LYS A 85 -1.85 16.03 5.64
N PHE A 86 -0.86 16.78 6.08
CA PHE A 86 -0.58 17.01 7.49
C PHE A 86 -0.55 18.50 7.82
N ASN A 87 -0.94 18.85 9.05
CA ASN A 87 -1.09 20.23 9.52
C ASN A 87 0.23 20.91 9.93
N HIS A 88 1.30 20.73 9.16
CA HIS A 88 2.63 21.26 9.48
C HIS A 88 2.62 22.78 9.73
N GLU A 89 1.92 23.56 8.89
CA GLU A 89 1.85 25.03 9.04
C GLU A 89 1.21 25.46 10.37
N GLU A 90 0.15 24.78 10.80
CA GLU A 90 -0.52 25.05 12.06
C GLU A 90 0.38 24.72 13.26
N VAL A 91 1.08 23.58 13.19
CA VAL A 91 1.95 23.10 14.27
C VAL A 91 3.20 23.96 14.41
N PHE A 92 3.88 24.28 13.30
CA PHE A 92 5.18 24.96 13.34
C PHE A 92 5.06 26.48 13.35
N TYR A 93 4.03 27.04 12.72
CA TYR A 93 3.92 28.48 12.47
C TYR A 93 2.60 29.10 12.95
N GLY A 94 1.65 28.30 13.46
CA GLY A 94 0.33 28.77 13.89
C GLY A 94 0.29 29.51 15.23
N GLY A 95 1.42 29.59 15.96
CA GLY A 95 1.50 30.29 17.26
C GLY A 95 0.70 29.64 18.39
N LYS A 96 0.33 28.35 18.24
CA LYS A 96 -0.52 27.60 19.17
C LYS A 96 0.24 26.84 20.26
N GLY A 97 1.56 27.02 20.36
CA GLY A 97 2.38 26.35 21.38
C GLY A 97 2.19 24.83 21.38
N GLN A 98 1.74 24.28 22.51
CA GLN A 98 1.47 22.85 22.70
C GLN A 98 -0.02 22.50 22.61
N ASP A 99 -0.88 23.46 22.25
CA ASP A 99 -2.33 23.25 22.16
C ASP A 99 -2.73 22.47 20.90
N VAL A 100 -1.80 22.28 19.96
CA VAL A 100 -1.97 21.48 18.74
C VAL A 100 -0.82 20.51 18.57
N HIS A 101 -1.10 19.38 17.91
CA HIS A 101 -0.11 18.38 17.55
C HIS A 101 -0.16 18.06 16.05
N LEU A 102 0.89 17.39 15.56
CA LEU A 102 0.92 16.87 14.20
C LEU A 102 -0.22 15.87 14.02
N GLY A 103 -0.99 16.06 12.95
CA GLY A 103 -2.13 15.24 12.60
C GLY A 103 -2.47 15.31 11.12
N VAL A 104 -3.23 14.33 10.67
CA VAL A 104 -3.79 14.31 9.31
C VAL A 104 -4.83 15.43 9.20
N GLN A 105 -4.75 16.20 8.12
CA GLN A 105 -5.74 17.21 7.78
C GLN A 105 -6.96 16.55 7.13
N GLY A 106 -8.15 16.96 7.58
CA GLY A 106 -9.41 16.47 7.03
C GLY A 106 -9.97 15.30 7.84
N ALA A 107 -10.56 14.33 7.15
CA ALA A 107 -11.17 13.17 7.79
C ALA A 107 -10.10 12.24 8.38
N VAL A 108 -10.40 11.63 9.52
CA VAL A 108 -9.53 10.63 10.15
C VAL A 108 -9.45 9.40 9.24
N PRO A 109 -8.26 9.00 8.77
CA PRO A 109 -8.11 7.81 7.94
C PRO A 109 -8.61 6.57 8.68
N GLN A 110 -9.37 5.73 7.97
CA GLN A 110 -9.83 4.43 8.47
C GLN A 110 -9.01 3.26 7.93
N TRP A 111 -8.12 3.56 6.98
CA TRP A 111 -7.20 2.64 6.32
C TRP A 111 -6.06 3.43 5.68
N GLY A 112 -4.97 2.74 5.39
CA GLY A 112 -3.79 3.28 4.73
C GLY A 112 -2.98 2.16 4.08
N PRO A 113 -2.00 2.51 3.22
CA PRO A 113 -1.05 1.51 2.76
C PRO A 113 -0.29 0.99 3.98
N ASN A 114 -0.27 -0.34 4.16
CA ASN A 114 0.41 -1.02 5.28
C ASN A 114 -0.20 -0.71 6.67
N TRP A 115 -1.52 -0.48 6.76
CA TRP A 115 -2.23 -0.17 8.02
C TRP A 115 -2.11 -1.25 9.11
N ASP A 116 -1.99 -2.51 8.70
CA ASP A 116 -1.90 -3.69 9.55
C ASP A 116 -0.46 -4.22 9.72
N GLU A 117 0.52 -3.32 9.59
CA GLU A 117 1.94 -3.63 9.82
C GLU A 117 2.18 -4.29 11.18
N ASP A 118 2.97 -5.37 11.17
CA ASP A 118 3.44 -6.11 12.35
C ASP A 118 2.33 -6.68 13.26
N GLN A 119 1.07 -6.70 12.81
CA GLN A 119 -0.02 -7.32 13.56
C GLN A 119 -0.02 -8.85 13.41
N GLY A 120 -0.01 -9.35 12.17
CA GLY A 120 -0.09 -10.79 11.89
C GLY A 120 -1.36 -11.43 12.45
N ALA A 121 -1.28 -12.71 12.79
CA ALA A 121 -2.36 -13.44 13.48
C ALA A 121 -1.78 -14.53 14.39
N GLY A 122 -2.68 -15.17 15.15
CA GLY A 122 -2.34 -16.19 16.14
C GLY A 122 -2.45 -15.64 17.56
N GLU A 123 -2.38 -16.55 18.54
CA GLU A 123 -2.39 -16.20 19.96
C GLU A 123 -1.07 -16.61 20.59
N PHE A 124 -0.57 -15.79 21.51
CA PHE A 124 0.60 -16.14 22.31
C PHE A 124 0.24 -17.32 23.25
N PRO A 125 1.09 -18.37 23.36
CA PRO A 125 0.84 -19.50 24.25
C PRO A 125 0.72 -19.16 25.74
#